data_AF-A0A429P9K0-F1
#
_entry.id   AF-A0A429P9K0-F1
#
_cell.length_a   1.000
_cell.length_b   1.000
_cell.length_c   1.000
_cell.angle_alpha   90.00
_cell.angle_beta   90.00
_cell.angle_gamma   90.00
#
_symmetry.space_group_name_H-M   'P 1'
#
loop_
_entity.id
_entity.type
_entity.pdbx_description
1 polymer ?
#
loop_
_entity_poly.entity_id
_entity_poly.type
_entity_poly.pdbx_seq_one_letter_code
_entity_poly.pdbx_strand_id
1 'polypeptide(L)' 'CALPPAALIAVLDEAVRSGLLDDDGALLTFRHDLLRQAVYADVPPSARNALHRAAAHRLVASGHRPIDAVSHVLRG' A
#
# COMPACT_ATOMS: atom_id res chain seq x y z
N CYS A 1 15.72 7.81 -4.78
CA CYS A 1 16.23 7.08 -3.61
C CYS A 1 15.06 6.65 -2.73
N ALA A 2 15.04 5.41 -2.24
CA ALA A 2 14.01 4.99 -1.29
C ALA A 2 14.23 5.70 0.04
N LEU A 3 13.15 6.17 0.67
CA LEU A 3 13.20 6.64 2.06
C LEU A 3 13.60 5.47 2.97
N PRO A 4 14.41 5.69 4.01
CA PRO A 4 14.68 4.65 4.98
C PRO A 4 13.36 4.23 5.65
N PRO A 5 13.14 2.93 5.94
CA PRO A 5 11.88 2.46 6.55
C PRO A 5 11.50 3.22 7.82
N ALA A 6 12.50 3.60 8.63
CA ALA A 6 12.28 4.37 9.86
C ALA A 6 11.64 5.75 9.61
N ALA A 7 11.89 6.39 8.45
CA ALA A 7 11.27 7.67 8.11
C ALA A 7 9.78 7.54 7.80
N LEU A 8 9.30 6.34 7.47
CA LEU A 8 7.87 6.09 7.26
C LEU A 8 7.09 5.99 8.58
N ILE A 9 7.76 5.68 9.71
CA ILE A 9 7.09 5.47 11.00
C ILE A 9 6.30 6.72 11.41
N ALA A 10 6.90 7.91 11.32
CA ALA A 10 6.23 9.15 11.71
C ALA A 10 4.99 9.45 10.85
N VAL A 11 5.07 9.20 9.54
CA VAL A 11 3.98 9.43 8.60
C VAL A 11 2.84 8.42 8.81
N LEU A 12 3.18 7.16 9.07
CA LEU A 12 2.21 6.09 9.33
C LEU A 12 1.53 6.27 10.69
N ASP A 13 2.27 6.66 11.73
CA ASP A 13 1.71 6.98 13.05
C ASP A 13 0.70 8.13 12.99
N GLU A 14 0.98 9.17 12.21
CA GLU A 14 0.01 10.24 11.96
C GLU A 14 -1.26 9.73 11.26
N ALA A 15 -1.11 8.85 10.26
CA ALA A 15 -2.25 8.24 9.58
C ALA A 15 -3.09 7.35 10.52
N VAL A 16 -2.46 6.66 11.49
CA VAL A 16 -3.17 5.89 12.51
C VAL A 16 -3.88 6.81 13.51
N ARG A 17 -3.19 7.82 14.04
CA ARG A 17 -3.77 8.78 15.01
C ARG A 17 -4.91 9.61 14.42
N SER A 18 -4.86 9.93 13.13
CA SER A 18 -5.96 10.61 12.41
C SER A 18 -7.14 9.69 12.10
N GLY A 19 -7.00 8.38 12.31
CA GLY A 19 -8.03 7.38 12.04
C GLY A 19 -8.15 7.00 10.56
N LEU A 20 -7.15 7.31 9.73
CA LEU A 20 -7.10 6.87 8.34
C LEU A 20 -6.75 5.38 8.24
N LEU A 21 -5.79 4.96 9.06
CA LEU A 21 -5.33 3.58 9.16
C LEU A 21 -5.64 2.99 10.54
N ASP A 22 -5.87 1.68 10.56
CA ASP A 22 -5.82 0.86 11.77
C ASP A 22 -4.55 0.00 11.73
N ASP A 23 -3.95 -0.17 12.90
CA ASP A 23 -2.77 -1.01 13.13
C ASP A 23 -3.17 -2.20 14.00
N ASP A 24 -3.02 -3.41 13.47
CA ASP A 24 -3.29 -4.67 14.19
C ASP A 24 -2.03 -5.28 14.83
N GLY A 25 -0.89 -4.60 14.74
CA GLY A 25 0.42 -5.01 15.24
C GLY A 25 1.27 -5.78 14.23
N ALA A 26 0.68 -6.26 13.12
CA ALA A 26 1.40 -6.94 12.04
C ALA A 26 1.16 -6.29 10.67
N LEU A 27 -0.01 -5.68 10.48
CA LEU A 27 -0.50 -5.10 9.24
C LEU A 27 -1.17 -3.75 9.52
N LEU A 28 -1.01 -2.86 8.54
CA LEU A 28 -1.76 -1.61 8.47
C LEU A 28 -2.91 -1.78 7.49
N THR A 29 -4.10 -1.42 7.90
CA THR A 29 -5.31 -1.47 7.06
C THR A 29 -5.98 -0.11 7.03
N PHE A 30 -6.71 0.20 5.96
CA PHE A 30 -7.58 1.38 5.98
C PHE A 30 -8.76 1.10 6.91
N ARG A 31 -9.01 2.00 7.86
CA ARG A 31 -10.13 1.86 8.81
C ARG A 31 -11.48 1.70 8.10
N HIS A 32 -11.65 2.38 6.97
CA HIS A 32 -12.84 2.29 6.14
C HIS A 32 -12.49 2.14 4.66
N ASP A 33 -13.27 1.34 3.94
CA ASP A 33 -13.06 1.16 2.50
C ASP A 33 -13.22 2.47 1.71
N LEU A 34 -14.08 3.38 2.18
CA LEU A 34 -14.26 4.71 1.58
C LEU A 34 -12.98 5.55 1.60
N LEU A 35 -12.18 5.45 2.67
CA LEU A 35 -10.89 6.15 2.77
C LEU A 35 -9.89 5.59 1.77
N ARG A 36 -9.83 4.25 1.65
CA ARG A 36 -9.03 3.58 0.63
C ARG A 36 -9.43 4.03 -0.77
N GLN A 37 -10.73 4.07 -1.06
CA GLN A 37 -11.26 4.48 -2.35
C GLN A 37 -10.94 5.95 -2.67
N ALA A 38 -11.10 6.86 -1.70
CA ALA A 38 -10.79 8.27 -1.87
C ALA A 38 -9.31 8.48 -2.17
N VAL A 39 -8.42 7.93 -1.33
CA VAL A 39 -6.96 8.00 -1.54
C VAL A 39 -6.59 7.39 -2.89
N TYR A 40 -7.15 6.23 -3.23
CA TYR A 40 -6.90 5.59 -4.52
C TYR A 40 -7.37 6.48 -5.69
N ALA A 41 -8.53 7.13 -5.57
CA ALA A 41 -9.10 8.02 -6.57
C ALA A 41 -8.23 9.27 -6.82
N ASP A 42 -7.49 9.73 -5.81
CA ASP A 42 -6.59 10.89 -5.93
C ASP A 42 -5.25 10.57 -6.62
N VAL A 43 -4.86 9.29 -6.67
CA VAL A 43 -3.64 8.87 -7.39
C VAL A 43 -3.88 8.94 -8.90
N PRO A 44 -3.01 9.57 -9.72
CA PRO A 44 -3.15 9.55 -11.17
C PRO A 44 -3.11 8.12 -11.75
N PRO A 45 -3.87 7.81 -12.82
CA PRO A 45 -3.94 6.45 -13.38
C PRO A 45 -2.57 5.83 -13.72
N SER A 46 -1.65 6.61 -14.30
CA SER A 46 -0.30 6.14 -14.62
C SER A 46 0.51 5.76 -13.38
N ALA A 47 0.35 6.52 -12.29
CA ALA A 47 0.98 6.24 -11.01
C ALA A 47 0.38 5.00 -10.34
N ARG A 48 -0.95 4.79 -10.42
CA ARG A 48 -1.60 3.56 -9.92
C ARG A 48 -1.02 2.32 -10.57
N ASN A 49 -0.92 2.31 -11.91
CA ASN A 49 -0.37 1.18 -12.65
C ASN A 49 1.10 0.91 -12.27
N ALA A 50 1.91 1.97 -12.14
CA ALA A 50 3.29 1.84 -11.68
C ALA A 50 3.39 1.25 -10.25
N LEU A 51 2.55 1.71 -9.33
CA LEU A 51 2.51 1.22 -7.94
C LEU A 51 2.05 -0.25 -7.87
N HIS A 52 1.03 -0.64 -8.65
CA HIS A 52 0.58 -2.02 -8.75
C HIS A 52 1.67 -2.95 -9.28
N ARG A 53 2.36 -2.58 -10.37
CA ARG A 53 3.51 -3.36 -10.87
C ARG A 53 4.63 -3.47 -9.84
N ALA A 54 4.99 -2.36 -9.19
CA ALA A 54 6.01 -2.36 -8.14
C ALA A 54 5.64 -3.28 -6.96
N ALA A 55 4.37 -3.30 -6.55
CA ALA A 55 3.87 -4.20 -5.51
C ALA A 55 3.95 -5.66 -5.94
N ALA A 56 3.48 -6.00 -7.14
CA ALA A 56 3.57 -7.36 -7.69
C ALA A 56 5.02 -7.86 -7.71
N HIS A 57 5.95 -7.03 -8.22
CA HIS A 57 7.38 -7.36 -8.25
C HIS A 57 7.95 -7.61 -6.85
N ARG A 58 7.62 -6.77 -5.86
CA ARG A 58 8.10 -6.94 -4.49
C ARG A 58 7.53 -8.17 -3.80
N LEU A 59 6.26 -8.52 -4.03
CA LEU A 59 5.65 -9.73 -3.48
C LEU A 59 6.37 -10.98 -4.00
N VAL A 60 6.61 -11.06 -5.31
CA VAL A 60 7.35 -12.17 -5.91
C VAL A 60 8.80 -12.22 -5.41
N ALA A 61 9.49 -11.07 -5.38
CA ALA A 61 10.89 -11.00 -4.94
C ALA A 61 11.09 -11.34 -3.46
N SER A 62 10.06 -11.19 -2.63
CA SER A 62 10.08 -11.54 -1.20
C SER A 62 9.66 -12.99 -0.92
N GLY A 63 9.42 -13.80 -1.96
CA GLY A 63 9.09 -15.22 -1.82
C GLY A 63 7.61 -15.49 -1.50
N HIS A 64 6.73 -14.49 -1.63
CA HIS A 64 5.29 -14.73 -1.56
C HIS A 64 4.83 -15.58 -2.74
N ARG A 65 3.69 -16.26 -2.59
CA ARG A 65 3.17 -17.12 -3.65
C ARG A 65 2.72 -16.24 -4.81
N PRO A 66 2.85 -16.69 -6.07
CA PRO A 66 2.40 -15.93 -7.22
C PRO A 66 0.94 -15.46 -7.13
N ILE A 67 0.08 -16.25 -6.47
CA ILE A 67 -1.33 -15.90 -6.26
C ILE A 67 -1.54 -14.63 -5.43
N ASP A 68 -0.60 -14.32 -4.53
CA ASP A 68 -0.67 -13.13 -3.68
C ASP A 68 -0.41 -11.84 -4.50
N ALA A 69 0.23 -11.96 -5.68
CA ALA A 69 0.53 -10.85 -6.59
C ALA A 69 -0.52 -10.65 -7.70
N VAL A 70 -1.41 -11.61 -7.96
CA VAL A 70 -2.34 -11.59 -9.10
C VAL A 70 -3.21 -10.33 -9.13
N SER A 71 -3.73 -9.93 -7.98
CA SER A 71 -4.57 -8.73 -7.86
C SER A 71 -3.83 -7.45 -8.30
N HIS A 72 -2.52 -7.40 -8.10
CA HIS A 72 -1.66 -6.30 -8.52
C HIS A 72 -1.28 -6.40 -10.00
N VAL A 73 -1.07 -7.60 -10.54
CA VAL A 73 -0.80 -7.79 -11.98
C VAL A 73 -2.01 -7.37 -12.83
N LEU A 74 -3.23 -7.70 -12.39
CA LEU A 74 -4.46 -7.36 -13.11
C LEU A 74 -4.81 -5.86 -13.09
N ARG A 75 -4.26 -5.10 -12.13
CA ARG A 75 -4.51 -3.66 -11.95
C ARG A 75 -3.31 -2.78 -12.36
N GLY A 76 -2.20 -3.41 -12.76
CA GLY A 76 -0.93 -2.79 -13.08
C GLY A 76 -0.71 -2.53 -14.56
#